data_AF-A0A1G3ZPF8-F1
#
_entry.id   AF-A0A1G3ZPF8-F1
#
_cell.length_a   1.000
_cell.length_b   1.000
_cell.length_c   1.000
_cell.angle_alpha   90.00
_cell.angle_beta   90.00
_cell.angle_gamma   90.00
#
_symmetry.space_group_name_H-M   'P 1'
#
loop_
_entity.id
_entity.type
_entity.pdbx_description
1 polymer ?
#
loop_
_entity_poly.entity_id
_entity_poly.type
_entity_poly.pdbx_seq_one_letter_code
_entity_poly.pdbx_strand_id
1 'polypeptide(L)'
;MLKKITGKKGLGIVILIVGIVLIGASFVIQQKIEAGKEEIASGKEKVAQGKRLFSLVPSVGNTVGDQVTAPGQSRIIQGESDIAYYQDLANKLLASGIILAIAGGIFLVLSKTKKSN
;
A
#
# COMPACT_ATOMS: atom_id res chain seq x y z
N MET A 1 -5.32 30.74 -17.58
CA MET A 1 -4.44 29.70 -18.16
C MET A 1 -5.12 28.33 -18.38
N LEU A 2 -6.46 28.20 -18.36
CA LEU A 2 -7.16 26.90 -18.49
C LEU A 2 -8.00 26.71 -19.77
N LYS A 3 -7.97 27.67 -20.72
CA LYS A 3 -9.00 27.76 -21.77
C LYS A 3 -8.72 26.97 -23.07
N LYS A 4 -7.80 26.00 -23.08
CA LYS A 4 -7.38 25.29 -24.32
C LYS A 4 -7.25 23.76 -24.21
N ILE A 5 -7.87 23.14 -23.21
CA ILE A 5 -7.90 21.67 -23.01
C ILE A 5 -9.19 21.05 -23.62
N THR A 6 -9.93 21.77 -24.46
CA THR A 6 -11.21 21.32 -25.04
C THR A 6 -11.08 20.43 -26.28
N GLY A 7 -10.03 19.61 -26.35
CA GLY A 7 -9.84 18.66 -27.45
C GLY A 7 -9.41 17.30 -26.97
N LYS A 8 -9.59 16.26 -27.79
CA LYS A 8 -9.15 14.87 -27.55
C LYS A 8 -7.76 14.81 -26.87
N LYS A 9 -6.81 15.64 -27.31
CA LYS A 9 -5.46 15.77 -26.73
C LYS A 9 -5.45 16.11 -25.23
N GLY A 10 -6.34 16.98 -24.77
CA GLY A 10 -6.47 17.33 -23.37
C GLY A 10 -6.90 16.15 -22.50
N LEU A 11 -7.86 15.35 -22.99
CA LEU A 11 -8.31 14.13 -22.32
C LEU A 11 -7.17 13.11 -22.18
N GLY A 12 -6.38 12.90 -23.23
CA GLY A 12 -5.22 12.01 -23.20
C GLY A 12 -4.15 12.42 -22.19
N ILE A 13 -3.88 13.72 -22.06
CA ILE A 13 -2.96 14.26 -21.04
C ILE A 13 -3.51 14.02 -19.63
N VAL A 14 -4.79 14.28 -19.39
CA VAL A 14 -5.42 14.07 -18.08
C VAL A 14 -5.34 12.59 -17.68
N ILE A 15 -5.69 11.68 -18.58
CA ILE A 15 -5.60 10.22 -18.33
C ILE A 15 -4.18 9.80 -17.97
N LEU A 16 -3.19 10.33 -18.70
CA LEU A 16 -1.78 10.01 -18.46
C LEU A 16 -1.29 10.54 -17.11
N ILE A 17 -1.67 11.78 -16.74
CA ILE A 17 -1.35 12.36 -15.42
C ILE A 17 -1.98 11.53 -14.31
N VAL A 18 -3.26 11.16 -14.43
CA VAL A 18 -3.94 10.32 -13.43
C VAL A 18 -3.23 8.98 -13.28
N GLY A 19 -2.83 8.33 -14.39
CA GLY A 19 -2.05 7.09 -14.35
C GLY A 19 -0.73 7.23 -13.59
N ILE A 20 0.03 8.30 -13.85
CA ILE A 20 1.30 8.57 -13.14
C ILE A 20 1.05 8.80 -11.64
N VAL A 21 0.03 9.57 -11.27
CA VAL A 21 -0.30 9.84 -9.86
C VAL A 21 -0.66 8.55 -9.12
N LEU A 22 -1.42 7.64 -9.74
CA LEU A 22 -1.78 6.35 -9.15
C LEU A 22 -0.56 5.45 -8.92
N ILE A 23 0.37 5.43 -9.88
CA ILE A 23 1.65 4.72 -9.73
C ILE A 23 2.43 5.32 -8.56
N GLY A 24 2.57 6.65 -8.50
CA GLY A 24 3.26 7.33 -7.39
C GLY A 24 2.63 7.01 -6.02
N ALA A 25 1.30 7.04 -5.94
CA ALA A 25 0.57 6.69 -4.72
C ALA A 25 0.81 5.22 -4.31
N SER A 26 0.88 4.28 -5.24
CA SER A 26 1.20 2.88 -4.91
C SER A 26 2.57 2.73 -4.25
N PHE A 27 3.59 3.45 -4.72
CA PHE A 27 4.93 3.41 -4.10
C PHE A 27 4.94 3.95 -2.68
N VAL A 28 4.22 5.06 -2.43
CA VAL A 28 4.09 5.62 -1.07
C VAL A 28 3.41 4.62 -0.14
N ILE A 29 2.35 3.94 -0.60
CA ILE A 29 1.67 2.92 0.20
C ILE A 29 2.59 1.73 0.46
N GLN A 30 3.34 1.26 -0.53
CA GLN A 30 4.30 0.15 -0.37
C GLN A 30 5.39 0.46 0.66
N GLN A 31 5.96 1.67 0.67
CA GLN A 31 6.95 2.06 1.69
C GLN A 31 6.35 2.06 3.10
N LYS A 32 5.10 2.53 3.26
CA LYS A 32 4.41 2.47 4.56
C LYS A 32 4.12 1.04 5.00
N ILE A 33 3.82 0.14 4.05
CA ILE A 33 3.64 -1.28 4.34
C ILE A 33 4.95 -1.91 4.82
N GLU A 34 6.07 -1.60 4.18
CA GLU A 34 7.39 -2.10 4.60
C GLU A 34 7.72 -1.65 6.03
N ALA A 35 7.56 -0.35 6.33
CA ALA A 35 7.73 0.16 7.69
C ALA A 35 6.79 -0.53 8.69
N GLY A 36 5.51 -0.74 8.33
CA GLY A 36 4.55 -1.45 9.18
C GLY A 36 4.93 -2.91 9.43
N LYS A 37 5.50 -3.60 8.44
CA LYS A 37 6.02 -4.98 8.60
C LYS A 37 7.18 -5.03 9.59
N GLU A 38 8.09 -4.07 9.54
CA GLU A 38 9.19 -3.96 10.49
C GLU A 38 8.69 -3.70 11.92
N GLU A 39 7.72 -2.80 12.09
CA GLU A 39 7.10 -2.54 13.40
C GLU A 39 6.40 -3.78 13.96
N ILE A 40 5.67 -4.54 13.13
CA ILE A 40 5.05 -5.80 13.54
C ILE A 40 6.10 -6.84 13.92
N ALA A 41 7.19 -6.95 13.17
CA ALA A 41 8.28 -7.87 13.49
C ALA A 41 8.89 -7.54 14.87
N SER A 42 9.16 -6.26 15.14
CA SER A 42 9.62 -5.79 16.44
C SER A 42 8.59 -6.07 17.55
N GLY A 43 7.30 -5.85 17.27
CA GLY A 43 6.21 -6.15 18.20
C GLY A 43 6.11 -7.63 18.55
N LYS A 44 6.25 -8.52 17.55
CA LYS A 44 6.29 -9.97 17.75
C LYS A 44 7.44 -10.39 18.64
N GLU A 45 8.62 -9.80 18.43
CA GLU A 45 9.79 -10.08 19.25
C GLU A 45 9.57 -9.65 20.71
N LYS A 46 9.01 -8.46 20.95
CA LYS A 46 8.68 -7.98 22.30
C LYS A 46 7.63 -8.83 23.00
N VAL A 47 6.59 -9.27 22.27
CA VAL A 47 5.59 -10.21 22.81
C VAL A 47 6.25 -11.54 23.18
N ALA A 48 7.12 -12.08 22.32
CA ALA A 48 7.84 -13.32 22.61
C ALA A 48 8.79 -13.18 23.81
N GLN A 49 9.50 -12.06 23.93
CA GLN A 49 10.33 -11.77 25.10
C GLN A 49 9.49 -11.66 26.39
N GLY A 50 8.35 -10.96 26.34
CA GLY A 50 7.41 -10.87 27.45
C GLY A 50 6.93 -12.26 27.91
N LYS A 51 6.49 -13.11 26.97
CA LYS A 51 6.10 -14.50 27.28
C LYS A 51 7.24 -15.29 27.91
N ARG A 52 8.47 -15.16 27.41
CA ARG A 52 9.65 -15.82 27.98
C ARG A 52 9.90 -15.38 29.43
N LEU A 53 9.82 -14.08 29.71
CA LEU A 53 9.99 -13.54 31.07
C LEU A 53 8.96 -14.11 32.04
N PHE A 54 7.69 -14.21 31.65
CA PHE A 54 6.65 -14.81 32.49
C PHE A 54 6.75 -16.34 32.60
N SER A 55 7.26 -17.02 31.58
CA SER A 55 7.51 -18.47 31.62
C SER A 55 8.63 -18.88 32.58
N LEU A 56 9.54 -17.95 32.90
CA LEU A 56 10.63 -18.15 33.84
C LEU A 56 10.22 -17.95 35.31
N VAL A 57 9.00 -17.43 35.56
CA VAL A 57 8.45 -17.24 36.91
C VAL A 57 7.58 -18.45 37.30
N PRO A 58 8.03 -19.32 38.23
CA PRO A 58 7.36 -20.59 38.53
C PRO A 58 5.94 -20.45 39.08
N SER A 59 5.62 -19.31 39.70
CA SER A 59 4.35 -19.02 40.36
C SER A 59 3.30 -18.37 39.47
N VAL A 60 3.68 -17.90 38.27
CA VAL A 60 2.84 -17.06 37.41
C VAL A 60 2.54 -17.74 36.06
N GLY A 61 3.48 -18.54 35.54
CA GLY A 61 3.27 -19.48 34.43
C GLY A 61 2.87 -18.86 33.08
N ASN A 62 2.90 -19.69 32.03
CA ASN A 62 2.58 -19.28 30.65
C ASN A 62 1.18 -18.65 30.50
N THR A 63 0.22 -19.03 31.35
CA THR A 63 -1.17 -18.54 31.32
C THR A 63 -1.29 -17.04 31.59
N VAL A 64 -0.52 -16.50 32.53
CA VAL A 64 -0.54 -15.05 32.82
C VAL A 64 0.26 -14.29 31.76
N GLY A 65 1.36 -14.86 31.26
CA GLY A 65 2.10 -14.31 30.13
C GLY A 65 1.22 -14.17 28.87
N ASP A 66 0.37 -15.15 28.59
CA ASP A 66 -0.59 -15.10 27.48
C ASP A 66 -1.69 -14.05 27.71
N GLN A 67 -2.21 -13.89 28.93
CA GLN A 67 -3.22 -12.86 29.23
C GLN A 67 -2.66 -11.44 29.10
N VAL A 68 -1.44 -11.19 29.59
CA VAL A 68 -0.82 -9.86 29.56
C VAL A 68 -0.38 -9.49 28.14
N THR A 69 -0.01 -10.47 27.32
CA THR A 69 0.42 -10.23 25.93
C THR A 69 -0.71 -10.34 24.90
N ALA A 70 -1.90 -10.85 25.26
CA ALA A 70 -3.04 -11.01 24.37
C ALA A 70 -3.46 -9.70 23.65
N PRO A 71 -3.50 -8.52 24.30
CA PRO A 71 -3.79 -7.27 23.60
C PRO A 71 -2.72 -6.93 22.54
N GLY A 72 -1.45 -7.21 22.82
CA GLY A 72 -0.35 -7.01 21.88
C GLY A 72 -0.43 -7.98 20.70
N GLN A 73 -0.74 -9.25 20.97
CA GLN A 73 -0.95 -10.27 19.95
C GLN A 73 -2.14 -9.93 19.04
N SER A 74 -3.25 -9.44 19.61
CA SER A 74 -4.43 -9.01 18.84
C SER A 74 -4.11 -7.84 17.91
N ARG A 75 -3.33 -6.84 18.37
CA ARG A 75 -2.89 -5.71 17.55
C ARG A 75 -1.95 -6.13 16.42
N ILE A 76 -1.08 -7.10 16.67
CA ILE A 76 -0.22 -7.70 15.64
C ILE A 76 -1.08 -8.34 14.54
N ILE A 77 -2.07 -9.15 14.92
CA ILE A 77 -2.95 -9.82 13.94
C ILE A 77 -3.74 -8.80 13.11
N GLN A 78 -4.28 -7.75 13.75
CA GLN A 78 -4.97 -6.66 13.04
C GLN A 78 -4.02 -5.94 12.08
N GLY A 79 -2.80 -5.60 12.52
CA GLY A 79 -1.80 -4.97 11.68
C GLY A 79 -1.40 -5.84 10.47
N GLU A 80 -1.30 -7.17 10.64
CA GLU A 80 -1.02 -8.08 9.52
C GLU A 80 -2.17 -8.11 8.50
N SER A 81 -3.41 -8.10 8.99
CA SER A 81 -4.60 -8.01 8.13
C SER A 81 -4.63 -6.69 7.35
N ASP A 82 -4.34 -5.57 8.02
CA ASP A 82 -4.30 -4.26 7.39
C ASP A 82 -3.20 -4.17 6.34
N ILE A 83 -2.01 -4.70 6.63
CA ILE A 83 -0.89 -4.80 5.69
C ILE A 83 -1.30 -5.59 4.44
N ALA A 84 -1.97 -6.73 4.60
CA ALA A 84 -2.43 -7.53 3.48
C ALA A 84 -3.44 -6.75 2.60
N TYR A 85 -4.38 -6.06 3.23
CA TYR A 85 -5.35 -5.21 2.53
C TYR A 85 -4.67 -4.08 1.75
N TYR A 86 -3.79 -3.31 2.39
CA TYR A 86 -3.10 -2.21 1.73
C TYR A 86 -2.12 -2.69 0.66
N GLN A 87 -1.55 -3.88 0.81
CA GLN A 87 -0.68 -4.47 -0.21
C GLN A 87 -1.46 -4.84 -1.47
N ASP A 88 -2.64 -5.46 -1.33
CA ASP A 88 -3.54 -5.72 -2.45
C ASP A 88 -4.00 -4.41 -3.11
N LEU A 89 -4.38 -3.41 -2.31
CA LEU A 89 -4.77 -2.09 -2.80
C LEU A 89 -3.64 -1.42 -3.59
N ALA A 90 -2.40 -1.42 -3.06
CA ALA A 90 -1.25 -0.84 -3.72
C ALA A 90 -0.95 -1.52 -5.06
N ASN A 91 -1.03 -2.85 -5.12
CA ASN A 91 -0.83 -3.62 -6.35
C ASN A 91 -1.92 -3.30 -7.40
N LYS A 92 -3.19 -3.19 -6.97
CA LYS A 92 -4.30 -2.78 -7.85
C LYS A 92 -4.12 -1.35 -8.36
N LEU A 93 -3.66 -0.43 -7.51
CA LEU A 93 -3.35 0.95 -7.88
C LEU A 93 -2.21 1.02 -8.90
N LEU A 94 -1.14 0.25 -8.68
CA LEU A 94 -0.02 0.16 -9.62
C LEU A 94 -0.50 -0.36 -10.98
N ALA A 95 -1.23 -1.47 -10.99
CA ALA A 95 -1.72 -2.08 -12.23
C ALA A 95 -2.66 -1.15 -13.00
N SER A 96 -3.65 -0.55 -12.33
CA SER A 96 -4.57 0.41 -12.94
C SER A 96 -3.86 1.68 -13.41
N GLY A 97 -2.88 2.18 -12.64
CA GLY A 97 -2.05 3.31 -13.02
C GLY A 97 -1.23 3.07 -14.28
N ILE A 98 -0.60 1.89 -14.41
CA ILE A 98 0.13 1.48 -15.62
C ILE A 98 -0.80 1.38 -16.83
N ILE A 99 -1.97 0.74 -16.68
CA ILE A 99 -2.96 0.61 -17.76
C ILE A 99 -3.40 2.00 -18.26
N LEU A 100 -3.70 2.92 -17.33
CA LEU A 100 -4.09 4.29 -17.67
C LEU A 100 -2.96 5.07 -18.33
N ALA A 101 -1.72 4.94 -17.87
CA ALA A 101 -0.57 5.58 -18.49
C ALA A 101 -0.37 5.11 -19.95
N ILE A 102 -0.48 3.80 -20.20
CA ILE A 102 -0.39 3.22 -21.55
C ILE A 102 -1.55 3.72 -22.42
N ALA A 103 -2.80 3.63 -21.93
CA ALA A 103 -3.98 4.08 -22.66
C ALA A 103 -3.90 5.57 -23.01
N GLY A 104 -3.47 6.41 -22.07
CA GLY A 104 -3.23 7.84 -22.29
C GLY A 104 -2.15 8.10 -23.33
N GLY A 105 -1.04 7.35 -23.29
CA GLY A 105 0.04 7.42 -24.27
C GLY A 105 -0.41 7.08 -25.68
N ILE A 106 -1.10 5.94 -25.85
CA ILE A 106 -1.66 5.49 -27.13
C ILE A 106 -2.64 6.53 -27.68
N PHE A 107 -3.54 7.02 -26.82
CA PHE A 107 -4.52 8.03 -27.21
C PHE A 107 -3.85 9.32 -27.72
N LEU A 108 -2.77 9.77 -27.08
CA LEU A 108 -2.01 10.94 -27.51
C LEU A 108 -1.33 10.72 -28.86
N VAL A 109 -0.75 9.55 -29.10
CA VAL A 109 -0.13 9.20 -30.40
C VAL A 109 -1.17 9.19 -31.52
N LEU A 110 -2.31 8.52 -31.31
CA LEU A 110 -3.40 8.46 -32.30
C LEU A 110 -4.03 9.84 -32.58
N SER A 111 -4.05 10.73 -31.57
CA SER A 111 -4.54 12.10 -31.74
C SER A 111 -3.59 13.00 -32.54
N LYS A 112 -2.32 12.61 -32.71
CA LYS A 112 -1.35 13.31 -33.57
C LYS A 112 -1.45 12.84 -35.02
N THR A 113 -1.63 11.54 -35.28
CA THR A 113 -1.70 10.98 -36.64
C THR A 113 -2.95 11.44 -37.40
N LYS A 114 -4.08 11.70 -36.72
CA LYS A 114 -5.30 12.20 -37.40
C LYS A 114 -5.20 13.62 -37.97
N LYS A 115 -4.12 14.36 -37.72
CA LYS A 115 -3.92 15.73 -38.26
C LYS A 115 -3.06 15.76 -39.54
N SER A 116 -2.69 14.59 -40.09
CA SER A 116 -1.74 14.45 -41.20
C SER A 116 -2.36 13.94 -42.51
N ASN A 117 -3.68 14.09 -42.70
CA ASN A 117 -4.38 13.97 -43.99
C ASN A 117 -5.15 15.26 -44.24
#